data_AF-A0A8W8KEB7-F1
#
_entry.id   AF-A0A8W8KEB7-F1
#
_cell.length_a   1.000
_cell.length_b   1.000
_cell.length_c   1.000
_cell.angle_alpha   90.00
_cell.angle_beta   90.00
_cell.angle_gamma   90.00
#
_symmetry.space_group_name_H-M   'P 1'
#
loop_
_entity.id
_entity.type
_entity.pdbx_description
1 polymer ?
#
loop_
_entity_poly.entity_id
_entity_poly.type
_entity_poly.pdbx_seq_one_letter_code
_entity_poly.pdbx_strand_id
1 'polypeptide(L)'
;VAQFNAANSIELICRAHQLVMEGYKWHFSETVLTVWSAPNYCYRCGNVAAILELDEHLDRDFTIFEAAPQESRGIPSKKPQPDYFL
;
A
#
# COMPACT_ATOMS: atom_id res chain seq x y z
N VAL A 1 19.10 3.60 -3.36
CA VAL A 1 18.26 2.78 -4.27
C VAL A 1 19.04 2.36 -5.50
N ALA A 2 19.45 3.28 -6.39
CA ALA A 2 20.16 2.95 -7.63
C ALA A 2 21.37 2.00 -7.44
N GLN A 3 22.25 2.26 -6.46
CA GLN A 3 23.38 1.37 -6.17
C GLN A 3 22.93 -0.05 -5.77
N PHE A 4 21.90 -0.17 -4.93
CA PHE A 4 21.38 -1.46 -4.49
C PHE A 4 20.75 -2.23 -5.67
N ASN A 5 19.93 -1.56 -6.47
CA ASN A 5 19.30 -2.15 -7.66
C ASN A 5 20.36 -2.65 -8.66
N ALA A 6 21.37 -1.82 -8.97
CA ALA A 6 22.45 -2.19 -9.88
C ALA A 6 23.30 -3.36 -9.36
N ALA A 7 23.64 -3.35 -8.07
CA ALA A 7 24.45 -4.41 -7.46
C ALA A 7 23.73 -5.77 -7.40
N ASN A 8 22.40 -5.77 -7.41
CA ASN A 8 21.58 -6.98 -7.26
C ASN A 8 20.77 -7.35 -8.51
N SER A 9 20.98 -6.64 -9.63
CA SER A 9 20.19 -6.82 -10.86
C SER A 9 18.68 -6.76 -10.64
N ILE A 10 18.23 -5.79 -9.84
CA ILE A 10 16.80 -5.56 -9.52
C ILE A 10 16.31 -4.33 -10.27
N GLU A 11 15.17 -4.46 -10.96
CA GLU A 11 14.53 -3.34 -11.67
C GLU A 11 13.59 -2.54 -10.75
N LEU A 12 12.90 -3.22 -9.84
CA LEU A 12 11.87 -2.64 -8.99
C LEU A 12 11.95 -3.18 -7.55
N ILE A 13 11.95 -2.28 -6.57
CA ILE A 13 11.63 -2.61 -5.18
C ILE A 13 10.14 -2.32 -4.94
N CYS A 14 9.32 -3.36 -4.79
CA CYS A 14 7.94 -3.23 -4.32
C CYS A 14 7.89 -3.42 -2.79
N ARG A 15 7.26 -2.48 -2.08
CA ARG A 15 7.17 -2.48 -0.61
C ARG A 15 5.84 -1.93 -0.13
N ALA A 16 5.52 -2.13 1.15
CA ALA A 16 4.33 -1.58 1.80
C ALA A 16 4.72 -0.57 2.89
N HIS A 17 4.34 -0.83 4.15
CA HIS A 17 4.75 -0.13 5.37
C HIS A 17 4.32 1.34 5.54
N GLN A 18 4.42 2.19 4.51
CA GLN A 18 4.00 3.59 4.56
C GLN A 18 2.59 3.75 3.98
N LEU A 19 1.72 4.44 4.71
CA LEU A 19 0.41 4.82 4.22
C LEU A 19 0.55 5.72 2.99
N VAL A 20 -0.16 5.38 1.91
CA VAL A 20 -0.33 6.19 0.72
C VAL A 20 -1.83 6.32 0.45
N MET A 21 -2.30 7.54 0.20
CA MET A 21 -3.73 7.85 0.15
C MET A 21 -4.39 7.25 -1.09
N GLU A 22 -3.63 7.21 -2.17
CA GLU A 22 -3.97 6.69 -3.50
C GLU A 22 -3.84 5.17 -3.62
N GLY A 23 -3.52 4.45 -2.54
CA GLY A 23 -3.35 3.00 -2.53
C GLY A 23 -1.99 2.51 -3.05
N TYR A 24 -1.35 3.21 -3.98
CA TYR A 24 0.04 2.94 -4.38
C TYR A 24 0.78 4.21 -4.80
N LYS A 25 2.11 4.26 -4.64
CA LYS A 25 2.92 5.44 -4.99
C LYS A 25 4.29 5.05 -5.52
N TRP A 26 4.68 5.65 -6.64
CA TRP A 26 6.03 5.55 -7.18
C TRP A 26 6.98 6.54 -6.51
N HIS A 27 8.22 6.10 -6.33
CA HIS A 27 9.30 6.89 -5.73
C HIS A 27 10.60 6.68 -6.51
N PHE A 28 11.54 7.61 -6.33
CA PHE A 28 12.92 7.49 -6.83
C PHE A 28 12.98 7.11 -8.32
N SER A 29 12.34 7.92 -9.17
CA SER A 29 12.26 7.68 -10.62
C SER A 29 11.68 6.29 -10.94
N GLU A 30 10.59 5.94 -10.26
CA GLU A 30 9.82 4.70 -10.47
C GLU A 30 10.59 3.40 -10.18
N THR A 31 11.71 3.48 -9.45
CA THR A 31 12.49 2.29 -9.04
C THR A 31 12.04 1.69 -7.70
N VAL A 32 11.18 2.41 -6.97
CA VAL A 32 10.53 1.92 -5.74
C VAL A 32 9.03 2.20 -5.81
N LEU A 33 8.23 1.19 -5.51
CA LEU A 33 6.78 1.26 -5.43
C LEU A 33 6.34 0.98 -4.01
N THR A 34 5.56 1.89 -3.42
CA THR A 34 4.78 1.61 -2.21
C THR A 34 3.40 1.12 -2.62
N VAL A 35 2.94 -0.03 -2.11
CA VAL A 35 1.57 -0.56 -2.25
C VAL A 35 0.94 -0.66 -0.87
N TRP A 36 -0.32 -0.24 -0.75
CA TRP A 36 -1.09 -0.24 0.48
C TRP A 36 -2.42 -0.95 0.29
N SER A 37 -2.67 -2.02 1.02
CA SER A 37 -3.85 -2.89 0.80
C SER A 37 -4.90 -2.83 1.92
N ALA A 38 -4.84 -1.84 2.82
CA ALA A 38 -5.80 -1.66 3.91
C ALA A 38 -6.63 -0.36 3.72
N PRO A 39 -7.79 -0.42 3.05
CA PRO A 39 -8.58 0.78 2.77
C PRO A 39 -9.18 1.35 4.06
N ASN A 40 -9.34 2.67 4.10
CA ASN A 40 -9.74 3.43 5.29
C ASN A 40 -8.98 2.95 6.55
N TYR A 41 -7.66 3.00 6.49
CA TYR A 41 -6.80 2.49 7.55
C TYR A 41 -7.21 3.06 8.91
N CYS A 42 -7.26 2.19 9.91
CA CYS A 42 -7.70 2.52 11.27
C CYS A 42 -9.10 3.16 11.35
N TYR A 43 -9.95 2.96 10.34
CA TYR A 43 -11.29 3.55 10.23
C TYR A 43 -11.30 5.09 10.21
N ARG A 44 -10.18 5.74 9.91
CA ARG A 44 -10.03 7.20 10.04
C ARG A 44 -9.21 7.86 8.93
N CYS A 45 -8.33 7.11 8.25
CA CYS A 45 -7.41 7.70 7.30
C CYS A 45 -8.08 8.04 5.97
N GLY A 46 -9.15 7.36 5.58
CA GLY A 46 -9.88 7.63 4.33
C GLY A 46 -9.09 7.32 3.05
N ASN A 47 -7.98 6.59 3.14
CA ASN A 47 -7.21 6.14 1.98
C ASN A 47 -7.97 5.04 1.19
N VAL A 48 -7.73 4.97 -0.12
CA VAL A 48 -8.05 3.76 -0.90
C VAL A 48 -6.94 2.72 -0.73
N ALA A 49 -7.17 1.52 -1.24
CA ALA A 49 -6.20 0.44 -1.24
C ALA A 49 -5.93 -0.06 -2.65
N ALA A 50 -4.77 -0.70 -2.84
CA ALA A 50 -4.34 -1.25 -4.10
C ALA A 50 -3.79 -2.68 -3.94
N ILE A 51 -3.89 -3.43 -5.03
CA ILE A 51 -3.16 -4.68 -5.29
C ILE A 51 -2.31 -4.43 -6.54
N LEU A 52 -1.03 -4.78 -6.49
CA LEU A 52 -0.19 -4.89 -7.68
C LEU A 52 -0.30 -6.31 -8.21
N GLU A 53 -0.76 -6.45 -9.45
CA GLU A 53 -0.75 -7.69 -10.20
C GLU A 53 0.47 -7.70 -11.14
N LEU A 54 1.15 -8.84 -11.19
CA LEU A 54 2.25 -9.12 -12.11
C LEU A 54 1.90 -10.38 -12.87
N ASP A 55 1.88 -10.31 -14.19
CA ASP A 55 1.62 -11.46 -15.05
C ASP A 55 2.89 -12.30 -15.32
N GLU A 56 2.81 -13.31 -16.19
CA GLU A 56 3.95 -14.13 -16.59
C GLU A 56 5.09 -13.38 -17.28
N HIS A 57 4.82 -12.17 -17.78
CA HIS A 57 5.77 -11.29 -18.44
C HIS A 57 6.27 -10.15 -17.53
N LEU A 58 5.81 -10.13 -16.27
CA LEU A 58 6.05 -9.07 -15.29
C LEU A 58 5.44 -7.72 -15.70
N ASP A 59 4.47 -7.74 -16.61
CA ASP A 59 3.64 -6.59 -16.89
C ASP A 59 2.79 -6.29 -15.65
N ARG A 60 2.57 -5.00 -15.42
CA ARG A 60 2.09 -4.49 -14.12
C ARG A 60 0.71 -3.91 -14.29
N ASP A 61 -0.24 -4.43 -13.51
CA ASP A 61 -1.56 -3.82 -13.37
C ASP A 61 -1.89 -3.53 -11.91
N PHE A 62 -2.82 -2.59 -11.69
CA PHE A 62 -3.26 -2.19 -10.37
C PHE A 62 -4.77 -2.32 -10.23
N THR A 63 -5.20 -3.14 -9.26
CA THR A 63 -6.59 -3.13 -8.81
C THR A 63 -6.72 -2.20 -7.62
N ILE A 64 -7.50 -1.12 -7.78
CA ILE A 64 -7.82 -0.17 -6.71
C ILE A 64 -9.18 -0.48 -6.10
N PHE A 65 -9.26 -0.47 -4.77
CA PHE A 65 -10.48 -0.81 -4.04
C PHE A 65 -10.67 0.03 -2.77
N GLU A 66 -11.93 0.21 -2.39
CA GLU A 66 -12.35 0.93 -1.19
C GLU A 66 -12.68 -0.01 -0.04
N ALA A 67 -12.95 0.56 1.14
CA ALA A 67 -13.39 -0.22 2.29
C ALA A 67 -14.76 -0.84 1.99
N ALA A 68 -14.90 -2.13 2.26
CA ALA A 68 -16.19 -2.79 2.19
C ALA A 68 -17.21 -2.07 3.10
N PRO A 69 -18.50 -2.03 2.73
CA PRO A 69 -19.53 -1.47 3.57
C PRO A 69 -19.46 -2.03 4.99
N GLN A 70 -19.73 -1.16 5.96
CA GLN A 70 -19.77 -1.56 7.36
C GLN A 70 -21.06 -2.37 7.59
N GLU A 71 -21.03 -3.66 7.30
CA GLU A 71 -22.02 -4.59 7.87
C GLU A 71 -21.95 -4.51 9.41
N SER A 72 -23.02 -4.91 10.09
CA SER A 72 -23.28 -4.85 11.54
C SER A 72 -22.26 -5.58 12.45
N ARG A 73 -21.02 -5.75 12.02
CA ARG A 73 -19.86 -6.07 12.85
C ARG A 73 -19.66 -4.92 13.83
N GLY A 74 -20.05 -5.17 15.08
CA GLY A 74 -19.92 -4.21 16.17
C GLY A 74 -18.52 -3.60 16.19
N ILE A 75 -18.46 -2.26 16.33
CA ILE A 75 -17.22 -1.51 16.43
C ILE A 75 -16.40 -2.16 17.56
N PRO A 76 -15.19 -2.70 17.29
CA PRO A 76 -14.33 -3.19 18.34
C PRO A 76 -14.12 -2.07 19.36
N SER A 77 -14.15 -2.40 20.66
CA SER A 77 -13.94 -1.42 21.72
C SER A 77 -12.70 -0.57 21.43
N LYS A 78 -12.86 0.76 21.44
CA LYS A 78 -11.78 1.72 21.17
C LYS A 78 -10.67 1.54 22.21
N LYS A 79 -9.68 0.71 21.92
CA LYS A 79 -8.39 0.77 22.60
C LYS A 79 -7.70 2.05 22.15
N PRO A 80 -7.11 2.85 23.06
CA PRO A 80 -6.33 4.02 22.66
C PRO A 80 -5.23 3.58 21.69
N GLN A 81 -5.18 4.23 20.52
CA GLN A 81 -4.19 3.93 19.50
C GLN A 81 -2.84 4.52 19.89
N PRO A 82 -1.73 3.79 19.67
CA PRO A 82 -0.41 4.33 19.89
C PRO A 82 -0.05 5.36 18.81
N ASP A 83 0.65 6.43 19.21
CA ASP A 83 0.92 7.62 18.39
C ASP A 83 1.90 7.41 17.23
N TYR A 84 2.52 6.23 17.11
CA TYR A 84 3.56 5.99 16.09
C TYR A 84 3.03 5.83 14.64
N PHE A 85 1.71 5.92 14.45
CA PHE A 85 1.07 5.88 13.12
C PHE A 85 0.74 7.28 12.55
N LEU A 86 1.19 8.37 13.20
CA LEU A 86 1.10 9.75 12.72
C LEU A 86 2.44 10.24 12.17
#